data_AF-A0A2V8K2J6-F1
#
_entry.id   AF-A0A2V8K2J6-F1
#
_cell.length_a   1.000
_cell.length_b   1.000
_cell.length_c   1.000
_cell.angle_alpha   90.00
_cell.angle_beta   90.00
_cell.angle_gamma   90.00
#
_symmetry.space_group_name_H-M   'P 1'
#
loop_
_entity.id
_entity.type
_entity.pdbx_description
1 polymer ?
#
loop_
_entity_poly.entity_id
_entity_poly.type
_entity_poly.pdbx_seq_one_letter_code
_entity_poly.pdbx_strand_id
1 'polypeptide(L)'
;MLTAQSGSKTTAVVNGEIITEEQVTQAAGADLHKLETRRPQAEATYAQEKLLIMHKALDSIVEDKLFAAEAAKQKITKEELIQNEIESNIEVPSDEEVAAFYETNKDRIPLAREQALPQVRQYLIEQSRRQFREPLIRRL
;
A
#
# COMPACT_ATOMS: atom_id res chain seq x y z
N MET A 1 29.21 57.09 6.59
CA MET A 1 28.86 56.72 7.98
C MET A 1 27.37 56.41 8.06
N LEU A 2 27.02 55.40 8.88
CA LEU A 2 25.71 54.91 9.34
C LEU A 2 24.91 53.89 8.48
N THR A 3 25.36 52.64 8.58
CA THR A 3 24.64 51.40 8.97
C THR A 3 23.14 51.23 8.62
N ALA A 4 22.88 50.24 7.77
CA ALA A 4 21.62 49.51 7.67
C ALA A 4 21.37 48.69 8.95
N GLN A 5 20.18 48.80 9.54
CA GLN A 5 19.76 47.93 10.65
C GLN A 5 18.42 47.27 10.28
N SER A 6 18.53 46.00 9.90
CA SER A 6 17.44 45.09 9.59
C SER A 6 16.51 44.93 10.80
N GLY A 7 15.30 45.49 10.74
CA GLY A 7 14.28 45.28 11.77
C GLY A 7 13.59 43.94 11.58
N SER A 8 13.99 42.94 12.37
CA SER A 8 13.30 41.64 12.46
C SER A 8 11.83 41.84 12.84
N LYS A 9 10.93 41.10 12.18
CA LYS A 9 9.47 41.22 12.34
C LYS A 9 9.05 40.99 13.79
N THR A 10 8.17 41.85 14.33
CA THR A 10 7.60 41.65 15.67
C THR A 10 6.61 40.49 15.70
N THR A 11 6.79 39.57 16.65
CA THR A 11 5.90 38.41 16.82
C THR A 11 5.00 38.56 18.05
N ALA A 12 5.49 39.17 19.12
CA ALA A 12 4.72 39.42 20.34
C ALA A 12 5.28 40.60 21.15
N VAL A 13 4.51 41.08 22.13
CA VAL A 13 4.94 42.07 23.12
C VAL A 13 4.54 41.58 24.51
N VAL A 14 5.47 41.57 25.47
CA VAL A 14 5.22 41.15 26.87
C VAL A 14 5.72 42.25 27.80
N ASN A 15 4.83 42.86 28.58
CA ASN A 15 5.16 43.97 29.50
C ASN A 15 5.93 45.15 28.86
N GLY A 16 5.69 45.41 27.57
CA GLY A 16 6.38 46.45 26.81
C GLY A 16 7.70 46.00 26.16
N GLU A 17 8.18 44.78 26.42
CA GLU A 17 9.30 44.17 25.70
C GLU A 17 8.82 43.57 24.38
N ILE A 18 9.49 43.94 23.28
CA ILE A 18 9.19 43.43 21.93
C ILE A 18 9.93 42.11 21.72
N ILE A 19 9.19 41.07 21.40
CA ILE A 19 9.73 39.78 20.98
C ILE A 19 9.73 39.73 19.45
N THR A 20 10.92 39.56 18.89
CA THR A 20 11.15 39.49 17.44
C THR A 20 11.08 38.06 16.92
N GLU A 21 10.79 37.89 15.62
CA GLU A 21 10.83 36.61 14.91
C GLU A 21 12.20 35.94 15.07
N GLU A 22 13.29 36.71 15.01
CA GLU A 22 14.66 36.18 15.18
C GLU A 22 14.86 35.54 16.56
N GLN A 23 14.42 36.20 17.64
CA GLN A 23 14.50 35.64 19.00
C GLN A 23 13.66 34.36 19.13
N VAL A 24 12.48 34.32 18.50
CA VAL A 24 11.63 33.11 18.49
C VAL A 24 12.30 31.99 17.71
N THR A 25 12.85 32.27 16.52
CA THR A 25 13.57 31.26 15.71
C THR A 25 14.80 30.75 16.43
N GLN A 26 15.56 31.63 17.10
CA GLN A 26 16.72 31.23 17.90
C GLN A 26 16.31 30.32 19.06
N ALA A 27 15.25 30.66 19.79
CA ALA A 27 14.72 29.84 20.88
C ALA A 27 14.20 28.48 20.38
N ALA A 28 13.59 28.44 19.19
CA ALA A 28 13.06 27.23 18.57
C ALA A 28 14.12 26.39 17.81
N GLY A 29 15.37 26.84 17.73
CA GLY A 29 16.38 26.29 16.82
C GLY A 29 16.61 24.77 16.95
N ALA A 30 16.59 24.23 18.17
CA ALA A 30 16.75 22.80 18.40
C ALA A 30 15.58 21.97 17.84
N ASP A 31 14.35 22.47 17.97
CA ASP A 31 13.17 21.77 17.47
C ASP A 31 12.98 21.96 15.96
N LEU A 32 13.34 23.12 15.41
CA LEU A 32 13.44 23.34 13.97
C LEU A 32 14.48 22.40 13.34
N HIS A 33 15.65 22.24 13.96
CA HIS A 33 16.66 21.29 13.48
C HIS A 33 16.16 19.83 13.53
N LYS A 34 15.45 19.43 14.60
CA LYS A 34 14.80 18.10 14.66
C LYS A 34 13.74 17.93 13.56
N LEU A 35 13.00 18.99 13.22
CA LEU A 35 12.03 18.93 12.13
C LEU A 35 12.73 18.77 10.77
N GLU A 36 13.80 19.53 10.52
CA GLU A 36 14.58 19.44 9.28
C GLU A 36 15.22 18.06 9.09
N THR A 37 15.74 17.46 10.16
CA THR A 37 16.32 16.11 10.11
C THR A 37 15.29 15.02 9.80
N ARG A 38 14.01 15.23 10.14
CA ARG A 38 12.90 14.31 9.79
C ARG A 38 12.43 14.46 8.34
N ARG A 39 12.65 15.62 7.70
CA ARG A 39 12.14 15.91 6.36
C ARG A 39 12.67 14.92 5.30
N PRO A 40 13.99 14.64 5.19
CA PRO A 40 14.49 13.67 4.22
C PRO A 40 13.88 12.27 4.37
N GLN A 41 13.60 11.84 5.60
CA GLN A 41 12.98 10.54 5.86
C GLN A 41 11.54 10.53 5.36
N ALA A 42 10.75 11.56 5.67
CA ALA A 42 9.37 11.68 5.21
C ALA A 42 9.28 11.74 3.67
N GLU A 43 10.18 12.50 3.03
CA GLU A 43 10.27 12.58 1.57
C GLU A 43 10.66 11.24 0.94
N ALA A 44 11.63 10.52 1.53
CA ALA A 44 12.03 9.20 1.06
C ALA A 44 10.88 8.19 1.18
N THR A 45 10.19 8.15 2.33
CA THR A 45 9.02 7.27 2.53
C THR A 45 7.92 7.59 1.52
N TYR A 46 7.58 8.86 1.34
CA TYR A 46 6.58 9.28 0.35
C TYR A 46 6.96 8.85 -1.08
N ALA A 47 8.22 9.05 -1.47
CA ALA A 47 8.71 8.67 -2.80
C ALA A 47 8.64 7.14 -3.01
N GLN A 48 9.00 6.36 -1.99
CA GLN A 48 8.92 4.89 -2.02
C GLN A 48 7.48 4.41 -2.13
N GLU A 49 6.56 4.94 -1.31
CA GLU A 49 5.14 4.60 -1.37
C GLU A 49 4.52 4.94 -2.72
N LYS A 50 4.83 6.13 -3.26
CA LYS A 50 4.39 6.54 -4.59
C LYS A 50 4.87 5.56 -5.65
N LEU A 51 6.15 5.18 -5.62
CA LEU A 51 6.72 4.23 -6.57
C LEU A 51 6.04 2.87 -6.46
N LEU A 52 5.82 2.35 -5.25
CA LEU A 52 5.11 1.09 -5.02
C LEU A 52 3.68 1.11 -5.59
N ILE A 53 2.94 2.21 -5.38
CA ILE A 53 1.58 2.38 -5.93
C ILE A 53 1.62 2.38 -7.46
N MET A 54 2.57 3.12 -8.05
CA MET A 54 2.74 3.19 -9.51
C MET A 54 3.13 1.83 -10.12
N HIS A 55 4.04 1.09 -9.48
CA HIS A 55 4.40 -0.26 -9.91
C HIS A 55 3.21 -1.21 -9.88
N LYS A 56 2.46 -1.23 -8.77
CA LYS A 56 1.25 -2.06 -8.67
C LYS A 56 0.23 -1.73 -9.76
N ALA A 57 0.06 -0.45 -10.08
CA ALA A 57 -0.84 -0.03 -11.16
C ALA A 57 -0.32 -0.47 -12.54
N LEU A 58 0.99 -0.33 -12.79
CA LEU A 58 1.62 -0.80 -14.02
C LEU A 58 1.46 -2.30 -14.19
N ASP A 59 1.73 -3.09 -13.15
CA ASP A 59 1.60 -4.56 -13.17
C ASP A 59 0.16 -4.96 -13.54
N SER A 60 -0.85 -4.31 -12.94
CA SER A 60 -2.26 -4.55 -13.28
C SER A 60 -2.60 -4.22 -14.73
N ILE A 61 -2.01 -3.15 -15.30
CA ILE A 61 -2.23 -2.77 -16.70
C ILE A 61 -1.55 -3.78 -17.64
N VAL A 62 -0.35 -4.22 -17.30
CA VAL A 62 0.39 -5.24 -18.07
C VAL A 62 -0.39 -6.54 -18.09
N GLU A 63 -0.85 -7.03 -16.94
CA GLU A 63 -1.67 -8.23 -16.85
C GLU A 63 -2.93 -8.13 -17.72
N ASP A 64 -3.70 -7.04 -17.61
CA ASP A 64 -4.92 -6.84 -18.40
C ASP A 64 -4.63 -6.88 -19.91
N LYS A 65 -3.54 -6.24 -20.35
CA LYS A 65 -3.11 -6.26 -21.75
C LYS A 65 -2.68 -7.65 -22.21
N LEU A 66 -1.98 -8.42 -21.38
CA LEU A 66 -1.59 -9.79 -21.69
C LEU A 66 -2.81 -10.68 -21.89
N PHE A 67 -3.78 -10.62 -20.97
CA PHE A 67 -5.02 -11.38 -21.10
C PHE A 67 -5.83 -10.96 -22.33
N ALA A 68 -5.97 -9.65 -22.59
CA ALA A 68 -6.69 -9.16 -23.76
C ALA A 68 -6.02 -9.59 -25.08
N ALA A 69 -4.68 -9.53 -25.15
CA ALA A 69 -3.94 -9.97 -26.32
C ALA A 69 -4.09 -11.48 -26.56
N GLU A 70 -4.03 -12.29 -25.51
CA GLU A 70 -4.20 -13.74 -25.62
C GLU A 70 -5.63 -14.13 -26.02
N ALA A 71 -6.63 -13.52 -25.39
CA ALA A 71 -8.03 -13.73 -25.74
C ALA A 71 -8.30 -13.38 -27.21
N ALA A 72 -7.72 -12.26 -27.70
CA ALA A 72 -7.83 -11.87 -29.10
C ALA A 72 -7.17 -12.88 -30.06
N LYS A 73 -6.01 -13.45 -29.71
CA LYS A 73 -5.37 -14.53 -30.51
C LYS A 73 -6.28 -15.75 -30.61
N GLN A 74 -6.94 -16.10 -29.51
CA GLN A 74 -7.86 -17.24 -29.43
C GLN A 74 -9.28 -16.93 -29.94
N LYS A 75 -9.56 -15.67 -30.29
CA LYS A 75 -10.87 -15.17 -30.73
C LYS A 75 -12.00 -15.42 -29.70
N ILE A 76 -11.65 -15.30 -28.42
CA ILE A 76 -12.57 -15.35 -27.29
C ILE A 76 -12.52 -14.03 -26.52
N THR A 77 -13.44 -13.83 -25.60
CA THR A 77 -13.41 -12.71 -24.66
C THR A 77 -12.37 -12.95 -23.56
N LYS A 78 -11.92 -11.86 -22.92
CA LYS A 78 -11.00 -11.94 -21.78
C LYS A 78 -11.60 -12.75 -20.64
N GLU A 79 -12.90 -12.57 -20.40
CA GLU A 79 -13.66 -13.24 -19.36
C GLU A 79 -13.75 -14.75 -19.64
N GLU A 80 -13.97 -15.17 -20.89
CA GLU A 80 -13.92 -16.59 -21.28
C GLU A 80 -12.53 -17.19 -21.10
N LEU A 81 -11.46 -16.46 -21.46
CA LEU A 81 -10.09 -16.94 -21.23
C LEU A 81 -9.83 -17.18 -19.73
N ILE A 82 -10.20 -16.21 -18.88
CA ILE A 82 -10.07 -16.33 -17.43
C ILE A 82 -10.91 -17.48 -16.89
N GLN A 83 -12.15 -17.62 -17.38
CA GLN A 83 -13.03 -18.70 -16.95
C GLN A 83 -12.44 -20.08 -17.27
N ASN A 84 -11.91 -20.27 -18.48
CA ASN A 84 -11.40 -21.56 -18.96
C ASN A 84 -10.03 -21.94 -18.39
N GLU A 85 -9.17 -20.96 -18.13
CA GLU A 85 -7.79 -21.21 -17.70
C GLU A 85 -7.63 -21.12 -16.17
N ILE A 86 -8.50 -20.36 -15.50
CA ILE A 86 -8.41 -20.13 -14.06
C ILE A 86 -9.64 -20.70 -13.37
N GLU A 87 -10.82 -20.11 -13.56
CA GLU A 87 -11.97 -20.38 -12.69
C GLU A 87 -12.47 -21.83 -12.79
N SER A 88 -12.41 -22.47 -13.96
CA SER A 88 -12.79 -23.88 -14.13
C SER A 88 -11.83 -24.86 -13.46
N ASN A 89 -10.61 -24.42 -13.11
CA ASN A 89 -9.60 -25.24 -12.45
C ASN A 89 -9.57 -25.05 -10.93
N ILE A 90 -10.32 -24.08 -10.39
CA ILE A 90 -10.40 -23.85 -8.96
C ILE A 90 -11.19 -24.97 -8.30
N GLU A 91 -10.51 -25.74 -7.45
CA GLU A 91 -11.17 -26.69 -6.56
C GLU A 91 -11.85 -25.96 -5.41
N VAL A 92 -13.15 -26.22 -5.22
CA VAL A 92 -13.89 -25.69 -4.08
C VAL A 92 -13.45 -26.48 -2.84
N PRO A 93 -12.82 -25.86 -1.84
CA PRO A 93 -12.39 -26.57 -0.64
C PRO A 93 -13.59 -27.20 0.06
N SER A 94 -13.44 -28.44 0.52
CA SER A 94 -14.44 -29.13 1.35
C SER A 94 -14.53 -28.54 2.76
N ASP A 95 -15.61 -28.82 3.47
CA ASP A 95 -15.80 -28.39 4.86
C ASP A 95 -14.70 -28.93 5.80
N GLU A 96 -14.24 -30.16 5.53
CA GLU A 96 -13.18 -30.82 6.29
C GLU A 96 -11.84 -30.13 6.10
N GLU A 97 -11.48 -29.77 4.86
CA GLU A 97 -10.23 -29.04 4.56
C GLU A 97 -10.23 -27.64 5.18
N VAL A 98 -11.36 -26.93 5.09
CA VAL A 98 -11.52 -25.60 5.71
C VAL A 98 -11.38 -25.70 7.22
N ALA A 99 -12.00 -26.71 7.85
CA ALA A 99 -11.87 -26.94 9.29
C ALA A 99 -10.43 -27.30 9.68
N ALA A 100 -9.78 -28.20 8.95
CA ALA A 100 -8.39 -28.60 9.20
C ALA A 100 -7.42 -27.43 9.07
N PHE A 101 -7.61 -26.57 8.06
CA PHE A 101 -6.81 -25.36 7.89
C PHE A 101 -7.01 -24.41 9.08
N TYR A 102 -8.24 -24.16 9.50
CA TYR A 102 -8.52 -23.34 10.68
C TYR A 102 -7.84 -23.92 11.93
N GLU A 103 -8.01 -25.20 12.22
CA GLU A 103 -7.42 -25.81 13.41
C GLU A 103 -5.89 -25.72 13.44
N THR A 104 -5.24 -25.84 12.28
CA THR A 104 -3.79 -25.71 12.13
C THR A 104 -3.30 -24.27 12.34
N ASN A 105 -4.14 -23.28 12.06
CA ASN A 105 -3.74 -21.86 12.04
C ASN A 105 -4.42 -21.00 13.13
N LYS A 106 -5.26 -21.59 13.98
CA LYS A 106 -6.14 -20.87 14.92
C LYS A 106 -5.40 -19.91 15.86
N ASP A 107 -4.17 -20.22 16.23
CA ASP A 107 -3.34 -19.35 17.09
C ASP A 107 -3.06 -17.98 16.44
N ARG A 108 -3.16 -17.89 15.11
CA ARG A 108 -2.95 -16.67 14.32
C ARG A 108 -4.27 -16.04 13.86
N ILE A 109 -5.41 -16.68 14.13
CA ILE A 109 -6.73 -16.24 13.67
C ILE A 109 -7.48 -15.68 14.89
N PRO A 110 -7.68 -14.35 14.98
CA PRO A 110 -8.32 -13.73 16.15
C PRO A 110 -9.85 -13.92 16.19
N LEU A 111 -10.43 -14.65 15.23
CA LEU A 111 -11.86 -14.86 15.09
C LEU A 111 -12.27 -16.22 15.66
N ALA A 112 -13.47 -16.28 16.23
CA ALA A 112 -14.08 -17.55 16.62
C ALA A 112 -14.31 -18.43 15.38
N ARG A 113 -14.31 -19.75 15.58
CA ARG A 113 -14.37 -20.76 14.52
C ARG A 113 -15.51 -20.49 13.54
N GLU A 114 -16.71 -20.28 14.04
CA GLU A 114 -17.92 -20.08 13.23
C GLU A 114 -17.80 -18.85 12.31
N GLN A 115 -17.09 -17.81 12.74
CA GLN A 115 -16.84 -16.59 11.97
C GLN A 115 -15.64 -16.74 11.02
N ALA A 116 -14.67 -17.58 11.40
CA ALA A 116 -13.44 -17.81 10.65
C ALA A 116 -13.64 -18.73 9.45
N LEU A 117 -14.43 -19.81 9.57
CA LEU A 117 -14.55 -20.83 8.51
C LEU A 117 -14.95 -20.26 7.14
N PRO A 118 -15.94 -19.35 7.01
CA PRO A 118 -16.25 -18.73 5.72
C PRO A 118 -15.09 -17.93 5.13
N GLN A 119 -14.34 -17.21 5.98
CA GLN A 119 -13.18 -16.42 5.56
C GLN A 119 -12.01 -17.31 5.14
N VAL A 120 -11.78 -18.41 5.87
CA VAL A 120 -10.79 -19.44 5.52
C VAL A 120 -11.12 -20.07 4.18
N ARG A 121 -12.39 -20.43 3.93
CA ARG A 121 -12.81 -20.95 2.64
C ARG A 121 -12.51 -19.97 1.51
N GLN A 122 -12.89 -18.70 1.68
CA GLN A 122 -12.59 -17.69 0.67
C GLN A 122 -11.09 -17.54 0.45
N TYR A 123 -10.29 -17.54 1.52
CA TYR A 123 -8.84 -17.48 1.43
C TYR A 123 -8.26 -18.65 0.61
N LEU A 124 -8.72 -19.88 0.85
CA LEU A 124 -8.30 -21.06 0.12
C LEU A 124 -8.69 -21.01 -1.36
N ILE A 125 -9.90 -20.51 -1.67
CA ILE A 125 -10.35 -20.27 -3.05
C ILE A 125 -9.44 -19.24 -3.74
N GLU A 126 -9.16 -18.10 -3.10
CA GLU A 126 -8.26 -17.09 -3.67
C GLU A 126 -6.82 -17.60 -3.80
N GLN A 127 -6.38 -18.46 -2.90
CA GLN A 127 -5.07 -19.11 -2.99
C GLN A 127 -5.01 -20.03 -4.21
N SER A 128 -6.02 -20.87 -4.43
CA SER A 128 -6.14 -21.72 -5.61
C SER A 128 -6.18 -20.88 -6.90
N ARG A 129 -7.00 -19.81 -6.93
CA ARG A 129 -7.04 -18.88 -8.07
C ARG A 129 -5.65 -18.33 -8.41
N ARG A 130 -4.87 -17.90 -7.41
CA ARG A 130 -3.49 -17.42 -7.62
C ARG A 130 -2.57 -18.50 -8.20
N GLN A 131 -2.72 -19.76 -7.78
CA GLN A 131 -1.92 -20.87 -8.29
C GLN A 131 -2.09 -21.09 -9.80
N PHE A 132 -3.27 -20.81 -10.35
CA PHE A 132 -3.50 -20.87 -11.81
C PHE A 132 -3.17 -19.54 -12.51
N ARG A 133 -3.49 -18.40 -11.88
CA ARG A 133 -3.31 -17.08 -12.47
C ARG A 133 -1.83 -16.72 -12.69
N GLU A 134 -0.98 -16.92 -11.70
CA GLU A 134 0.42 -16.45 -11.83
C GLU A 134 1.22 -17.21 -12.91
N PRO A 135 1.16 -18.55 -13.02
CA PRO A 135 1.83 -19.25 -14.11
C PRO A 135 1.25 -18.88 -15.48
N LEU A 136 -0.06 -18.62 -15.56
CA LEU A 136 -0.70 -18.14 -16.78
C LEU A 136 -0.09 -16.81 -17.21
N ILE A 137 -0.03 -15.81 -16.34
CA ILE A 137 0.59 -14.50 -16.68
C ILE A 137 2.05 -14.68 -17.10
N ARG A 138 2.82 -15.54 -16.43
CA ARG A 138 4.23 -15.81 -16.77
C ARG A 138 4.43 -16.43 -18.16
N ARG A 139 3.42 -17.11 -18.71
CA ARG A 139 3.49 -17.75 -20.04
C ARG A 139 2.93 -16.90 -21.19
N LEU A 140 2.25 -15.78 -20.91
CA LEU A 140 1.69 -14.87 -21.93
C LEU A 140 2.74 -13.88 -22.43
#